data_AF-A0A8X6U519-F1
#
_entry.id   AF-A0A8X6U519-F1
#
_cell.length_a   1.000
_cell.length_b   1.000
_cell.length_c   1.000
_cell.angle_alpha   90.00
_cell.angle_beta   90.00
_cell.angle_gamma   90.00
#
_symmetry.space_group_name_H-M   'P 1'
#
loop_
_entity.id
_entity.type
_entity.pdbx_description
1 polymer ?
#
loop_
_entity_poly.entity_id
_entity_poly.type
_entity_poly.pdbx_seq_one_letter_code
_entity_poly.pdbx_strand_id
1 'polypeptide(L)'
;MSVVVKIELGHNAIEKDKPTKEGYTHDWNVFVRGPNGCQIEHFIEKVVFYLHDSFPKPKRVKKEPPYMVSESGYAGFTMPIDVYFRTKEEPKKVKYIYDLYLRVGHGVNNIRLEKLTFQNPLEDFRKKLLLAGGVSFILYSYRVKTGSKIFI
;
A
#
# COMPACT_ATOMS: atom_id res chain seq x y z
N MET A 1 1.26 -7.04 -23.39
CA MET A 1 0.15 -7.38 -22.48
C MET A 1 0.46 -6.83 -21.10
N SER A 2 -0.49 -6.19 -20.45
CA SER A 2 -0.31 -5.60 -19.12
C SER A 2 -1.31 -6.19 -18.14
N VAL A 3 -0.93 -6.30 -16.87
CA VAL A 3 -1.83 -6.66 -15.77
C VAL A 3 -1.89 -5.52 -14.78
N VAL A 4 -3.10 -5.11 -14.41
CA VAL A 4 -3.34 -4.12 -13.38
C VAL A 4 -3.91 -4.80 -12.14
N VAL A 5 -3.28 -4.56 -11.00
CA VAL A 5 -3.80 -4.92 -9.67
C VAL A 5 -3.97 -3.67 -8.84
N LYS A 6 -4.75 -3.77 -7.76
CA LYS A 6 -4.99 -2.67 -6.83
C LYS A 6 -4.62 -3.11 -5.41
N ILE A 7 -4.11 -2.18 -4.63
CA ILE A 7 -3.91 -2.33 -3.17
C ILE A 7 -4.44 -1.10 -2.47
N GLU A 8 -4.79 -1.23 -1.20
CA GLU A 8 -5.18 -0.14 -0.32
C GLU A 8 -4.11 0.04 0.76
N LEU A 9 -3.64 1.27 0.93
CA LEU A 9 -2.89 1.70 2.10
C LEU A 9 -3.83 2.51 2.97
N GLY A 10 -3.90 2.21 4.27
CA GLY A 10 -4.83 2.91 5.14
C GLY A 10 -4.34 2.97 6.57
N HIS A 11 -4.98 3.82 7.35
CA HIS A 11 -4.84 3.82 8.79
C HIS A 11 -6.14 4.18 9.49
N ASN A 12 -6.31 3.62 10.68
CA ASN A 12 -7.28 4.10 11.65
C ASN A 12 -6.54 4.70 12.84
N ALA A 13 -7.07 5.77 13.42
CA ALA A 13 -6.56 6.34 14.66
C ALA A 13 -7.71 6.76 15.56
N ILE A 14 -7.59 6.50 16.86
CA ILE A 14 -8.61 6.80 17.87
C ILE A 14 -7.91 7.52 19.01
N GLU A 15 -8.46 8.66 19.41
CA GLU A 15 -8.03 9.37 20.61
C GLU A 15 -8.41 8.57 21.86
N LYS A 16 -7.49 8.49 22.81
CA LYS A 16 -7.71 7.83 24.10
C LYS A 16 -8.44 8.78 25.05
N ASP A 17 -9.30 8.23 25.91
CA ASP A 17 -9.95 9.00 26.98
C ASP A 17 -8.94 9.69 27.90
N LYS A 18 -7.78 9.04 28.11
CA LYS A 18 -6.66 9.57 28.90
C LYS A 18 -5.33 9.17 28.25
N PRO A 19 -4.33 10.07 28.25
CA PRO A 19 -2.99 9.73 27.79
C PRO A 19 -2.37 8.58 28.60
N THR A 20 -1.46 7.83 27.97
CA THR A 20 -0.65 6.82 28.68
C THR A 20 0.36 7.50 29.62
N LYS A 21 1.08 6.71 30.42
CA LYS A 21 2.15 7.25 31.30
C LYS A 21 3.26 7.94 30.50
N GLU A 22 3.50 7.46 29.27
CA GLU A 22 4.46 7.99 28.30
C GLU A 22 3.91 9.22 27.55
N GLY A 23 2.65 9.61 27.79
CA GLY A 23 2.00 10.75 27.13
C GLY A 23 1.37 10.43 25.77
N TYR A 24 1.22 9.16 25.39
CA TYR A 24 0.55 8.82 24.12
C TYR A 24 -0.94 9.12 24.19
N THR A 25 -1.43 9.87 23.21
CA THR A 25 -2.81 10.38 23.16
C THR A 25 -3.71 9.57 22.24
N HIS A 26 -3.14 8.82 21.28
CA HIS A 26 -3.90 8.05 20.30
C HIS A 26 -3.42 6.60 20.25
N ASP A 27 -4.35 5.69 19.95
CA ASP A 27 -4.04 4.40 19.36
C ASP A 27 -4.24 4.48 17.85
N TRP A 28 -3.34 3.89 17.09
CA TRP A 28 -3.46 3.84 15.63
C TRP A 28 -3.06 2.47 15.09
N ASN A 29 -3.62 2.13 13.93
CA ASN A 29 -3.18 1.03 13.10
C ASN A 29 -2.99 1.50 11.67
N VAL A 30 -1.90 1.10 11.04
CA VAL A 30 -1.61 1.33 9.61
C VAL A 30 -1.51 -0.01 8.90
N PHE A 31 -2.03 -0.10 7.68
CA PHE A 31 -2.16 -1.36 6.96
C PHE A 31 -1.94 -1.22 5.46
N VAL A 32 -1.62 -2.37 4.84
CA VAL A 32 -1.71 -2.61 3.40
C VAL A 32 -2.60 -3.82 3.18
N ARG A 33 -3.62 -3.71 2.32
CA ARG A 33 -4.57 -4.79 2.02
C ARG A 33 -5.07 -4.75 0.57
N GLY A 34 -5.74 -5.81 0.12
CA GLY A 34 -6.47 -5.78 -1.15
C GLY A 34 -7.83 -5.09 -0.99
N PRO A 35 -8.32 -4.37 -2.02
CA PRO A 35 -9.69 -3.86 -2.01
C PRO A 35 -10.67 -5.03 -2.00
N ASN A 36 -11.83 -4.85 -1.37
CA ASN A 36 -12.94 -5.81 -1.37
C ASN A 36 -12.55 -7.26 -1.00
N GLY A 37 -11.54 -7.44 -0.14
CA GLY A 37 -11.08 -8.76 0.30
C GLY A 37 -10.18 -9.51 -0.71
N CYS A 38 -9.68 -8.84 -1.76
CA CYS A 38 -8.69 -9.45 -2.65
C CYS A 38 -7.45 -9.94 -1.89
N GLN A 39 -7.05 -11.19 -2.14
CA GLN A 39 -5.91 -11.86 -1.49
C GLN A 39 -4.58 -11.43 -2.11
N ILE A 40 -4.07 -10.27 -1.69
CA ILE A 40 -2.83 -9.69 -2.24
C ILE A 40 -1.57 -10.47 -1.85
N GLU A 41 -1.64 -11.35 -0.85
CA GLU A 41 -0.58 -12.27 -0.45
C GLU A 41 -0.11 -13.20 -1.58
N HIS A 42 -0.95 -13.42 -2.61
CA HIS A 42 -0.54 -14.17 -3.80
C HIS A 42 0.64 -13.51 -4.52
N PHE A 43 0.69 -12.18 -4.60
CA PHE A 43 1.75 -11.46 -5.32
C PHE A 43 2.65 -10.60 -4.42
N ILE A 44 2.30 -10.39 -3.15
CA ILE A 44 3.11 -9.66 -2.17
C ILE A 44 3.88 -10.65 -1.29
N GLU A 45 5.19 -10.44 -1.23
CA GLU A 45 6.11 -11.24 -0.39
C GLU A 45 6.12 -10.73 1.04
N LYS A 46 6.22 -9.41 1.21
CA LYS A 46 6.25 -8.74 2.51
C LYS A 46 5.97 -7.25 2.35
N VAL A 47 5.54 -6.63 3.44
CA VAL A 47 5.43 -5.19 3.60
C VAL A 47 6.36 -4.73 4.72
N VAL A 48 7.08 -3.63 4.49
CA VAL A 48 7.95 -3.02 5.49
C VAL A 48 7.45 -1.61 5.78
N PHE A 49 7.05 -1.39 7.02
CA PHE A 49 6.67 -0.08 7.54
C PHE A 49 7.88 0.53 8.25
N TYR A 50 8.25 1.75 7.88
CA TYR A 50 9.34 2.49 8.50
C TYR A 50 8.73 3.57 9.40
N LEU A 51 8.54 3.23 10.68
CA LEU A 51 8.03 4.13 11.70
C LEU A 51 9.05 5.24 11.99
N HIS A 52 8.62 6.31 12.66
CA HIS A 52 9.53 7.34 13.16
C HIS A 52 10.57 6.76 14.14
N ASP A 53 11.77 7.32 14.19
CA ASP A 53 12.90 6.79 14.96
C ASP A 53 12.69 6.81 16.49
N SER A 54 11.68 7.54 16.97
CA SER A 54 11.25 7.52 18.38
C SER A 54 10.64 6.17 18.79
N PHE A 55 10.19 5.35 17.84
CA PHE A 55 9.62 4.04 18.13
C PHE A 55 10.71 2.98 18.30
N PRO A 56 10.60 2.07 19.28
CA PRO A 56 11.52 0.95 19.37
C PRO A 56 11.36 0.05 18.13
N LYS A 57 12.51 -0.33 17.53
CA LYS A 57 12.58 -1.14 16.31
C LYS A 57 11.70 -0.53 15.19
N PRO A 58 12.02 0.67 14.69
CA PRO A 58 11.13 1.44 13.80
C PRO A 58 10.89 0.76 12.44
N LYS A 59 11.78 -0.14 12.01
CA LYS A 59 11.58 -0.98 10.82
C LYS A 59 10.74 -2.21 11.16
N ARG A 60 9.46 -2.19 10.81
CA ARG A 60 8.51 -3.29 11.05
C ARG A 60 8.25 -4.08 9.77
N VAL A 61 8.58 -5.37 9.78
CA VAL A 61 8.43 -6.27 8.62
C VAL A 61 7.24 -7.19 8.84
N LYS A 62 6.32 -7.24 7.88
CA LYS A 62 5.16 -8.14 7.86
C LYS A 62 5.24 -9.03 6.62
N LYS A 63 5.43 -10.33 6.83
CA LYS A 63 5.60 -11.32 5.74
C LYS A 63 4.29 -12.00 5.32
N GLU A 64 3.26 -11.88 6.15
CA GLU A 64 1.97 -12.53 5.97
C GLU A 64 0.84 -11.57 6.36
N PRO A 65 -0.37 -11.72 5.79
CA PRO A 65 -1.52 -10.92 6.17
C PRO A 65 -1.97 -11.25 7.61
N PRO A 66 -2.56 -10.29 8.34
CA PRO A 66 -2.74 -8.88 7.97
C PRO A 66 -1.40 -8.12 7.96
N TYR A 67 -1.11 -7.43 6.86
CA TYR A 67 0.05 -6.54 6.77
C TYR A 67 -0.25 -5.24 7.51
N MET A 68 -0.15 -5.29 8.84
CA MET A 68 -0.58 -4.20 9.72
C MET A 68 0.40 -3.99 10.88
N VAL A 69 0.54 -2.73 11.29
CA VAL A 69 1.21 -2.33 12.53
C VAL A 69 0.22 -1.54 13.38
N SER A 70 0.14 -1.86 14.66
CA SER A 70 -0.64 -1.12 15.66
C SER A 70 0.30 -0.59 16.74
N GLU A 71 0.11 0.65 17.14
CA GLU A 71 0.95 1.36 18.11
C GLU A 71 0.14 2.48 18.79
N SER A 72 0.71 3.05 19.84
CA SER A 72 0.22 4.30 20.43
C SER A 72 1.20 5.45 20.15
N GLY A 73 0.69 6.67 19.99
CA GLY A 73 1.53 7.84 19.75
C GLY A 73 0.84 9.15 20.10
N TYR A 74 1.60 10.24 20.11
CA TYR A 74 1.10 11.58 20.39
C TYR A 74 1.06 12.49 19.15
N ALA A 75 1.74 12.11 18.06
CA ALA A 75 1.85 12.89 16.84
C ALA A 75 1.78 12.01 15.59
N GLY A 76 1.27 12.59 14.51
CA GLY A 76 1.37 12.04 13.17
C GLY A 76 2.77 12.21 12.57
N PHE A 77 3.06 11.46 11.50
CA PHE A 77 4.33 11.51 10.79
C PHE A 77 4.22 10.90 9.39
N THR A 78 5.19 11.24 8.54
CA THR A 78 5.34 10.59 7.23
C THR A 78 6.06 9.25 7.37
N MET A 79 5.42 8.18 6.91
CA MET A 79 5.88 6.80 6.98
C MET A 79 6.21 6.26 5.59
N PRO A 80 7.48 5.96 5.28
CA PRO A 80 7.82 5.14 4.14
C PRO A 80 7.24 3.72 4.31
N ILE A 81 6.67 3.17 3.24
CA ILE A 81 6.14 1.81 3.19
C ILE A 81 6.68 1.13 1.93
N ASP A 82 7.50 0.10 2.10
CA ASP A 82 7.95 -0.75 0.99
C ASP A 82 7.03 -1.96 0.87
N VAL A 83 6.48 -2.20 -0.33
CA VAL A 83 5.73 -3.41 -0.67
C VAL A 83 6.57 -4.26 -1.63
N TYR A 84 7.03 -5.42 -1.17
CA TYR A 84 7.86 -6.35 -1.95
C TYR A 84 6.98 -7.36 -2.68
N PHE A 85 7.31 -7.66 -3.93
CA PHE A 85 6.55 -8.56 -4.78
C PHE A 85 7.19 -9.95 -4.86
N ARG A 86 6.37 -11.01 -5.00
CA ARG A 86 6.79 -12.41 -5.23
C ARG A 86 7.22 -12.65 -6.67
N THR A 87 8.13 -11.81 -7.18
CA THR A 87 8.63 -11.82 -8.56
C THR A 87 10.14 -12.08 -8.62
N LYS A 88 10.59 -12.70 -9.71
CA LYS A 88 12.01 -12.86 -10.03
C LYS A 88 12.59 -11.66 -10.80
N GLU A 89 11.76 -10.81 -11.37
CA GLU A 89 12.15 -9.66 -12.20
C GLU A 89 12.08 -8.33 -11.44
N GLU A 90 12.66 -7.27 -12.02
CA GLU A 90 12.46 -5.91 -11.53
C GLU A 90 11.13 -5.33 -12.07
N PRO A 91 10.46 -4.45 -11.30
CA PRO A 91 10.83 -4.01 -9.95
C PRO A 91 10.50 -5.06 -8.88
N LYS A 92 11.42 -5.29 -7.93
CA LYS A 92 11.19 -6.19 -6.78
C LYS A 92 10.24 -5.63 -5.73
N LYS A 93 10.07 -4.31 -5.71
CA LYS A 93 9.23 -3.61 -4.75
C LYS A 93 8.72 -2.29 -5.31
N VAL A 94 7.71 -1.74 -4.66
CA VAL A 94 7.28 -0.35 -4.78
C VAL A 94 7.40 0.33 -3.42
N LYS A 95 7.75 1.62 -3.41
CA LYS A 95 7.79 2.45 -2.20
C LYS A 95 6.67 3.48 -2.23
N TYR A 96 5.95 3.59 -1.12
CA TYR A 96 5.02 4.68 -0.86
C TYR A 96 5.52 5.56 0.28
N ILE A 97 5.24 6.85 0.17
CA ILE A 97 5.36 7.82 1.26
C ILE A 97 3.94 8.06 1.77
N TYR A 98 3.64 7.55 2.97
CA TYR A 98 2.30 7.56 3.54
C TYR A 98 2.23 8.57 4.68
N ASP A 99 1.21 9.44 4.68
CA ASP A 99 0.98 10.40 5.77
C ASP A 99 0.06 9.79 6.83
N LEU A 100 0.62 9.51 8.00
CA LEU A 100 -0.14 9.06 9.17
C LEU A 100 -0.43 10.29 10.02
N TYR A 101 -1.68 10.74 10.03
CA TYR A 101 -2.11 11.91 10.80
C TYR A 101 -3.07 11.48 11.92
N LEU A 102 -3.08 12.27 13.00
CA LEU A 102 -3.96 12.07 14.14
C LEU A 102 -4.95 13.22 14.23
N ARG A 103 -6.12 13.00 14.84
CA ARG A 103 -7.15 14.04 15.03
C ARG A 103 -7.74 13.95 16.42
N VAL A 104 -7.83 15.10 17.08
CA VAL A 104 -8.50 15.27 18.38
C VAL A 104 -10.01 15.35 18.16
N GLY A 105 -10.79 14.73 19.05
CA GLY A 105 -12.25 14.72 19.08
C GLY A 105 -12.92 13.79 18.06
N HIS A 106 -12.18 13.26 17.08
CA HIS A 106 -12.73 12.42 16.02
C HIS A 106 -11.76 11.32 15.60
N GLY A 107 -12.27 10.09 15.50
CA GLY A 107 -11.52 8.98 14.92
C GLY A 107 -11.14 9.23 13.46
N VAL A 108 -9.94 8.79 13.08
CA VAL A 108 -9.49 8.75 11.68
C VAL A 108 -9.77 7.36 11.13
N ASN A 109 -10.33 7.31 9.92
CA ASN A 109 -10.36 6.14 9.06
C ASN A 109 -10.04 6.62 7.64
N ASN A 110 -8.81 6.39 7.20
CA ASN A 110 -8.31 6.87 5.92
C ASN A 110 -7.87 5.70 5.03
N ILE A 111 -8.26 5.73 3.76
CA ILE A 111 -7.92 4.72 2.76
C ILE A 111 -7.42 5.43 1.50
N ARG A 112 -6.25 5.02 1.03
CA ARG A 112 -5.62 5.44 -0.21
C ARG A 112 -5.50 4.23 -1.15
N LEU A 113 -6.29 4.25 -2.22
CA LEU A 113 -6.27 3.22 -3.25
C LEU A 113 -5.10 3.44 -4.22
N GLU A 114 -4.28 2.41 -4.42
CA GLU A 114 -3.14 2.43 -5.33
C GLU A 114 -3.31 1.42 -6.46
N LYS A 115 -2.94 1.84 -7.67
CA LYS A 115 -3.01 1.02 -8.88
C LYS A 115 -1.60 0.66 -9.34
N LEU A 116 -1.28 -0.63 -9.33
CA LEU A 116 -0.03 -1.16 -9.84
C LEU A 116 -0.24 -1.74 -11.24
N THR A 117 0.61 -1.35 -12.19
CA THR A 117 0.59 -1.86 -13.56
C THR A 117 1.89 -2.61 -13.84
N PHE A 118 1.77 -3.90 -14.15
CA PHE A 118 2.90 -4.74 -14.54
C PHE A 118 2.85 -4.98 -16.04
N GLN A 119 3.91 -4.58 -16.75
CA GLN A 119 4.04 -4.78 -18.19
C GLN A 119 4.69 -6.12 -18.48
N ASN A 120 4.03 -6.94 -19.29
CA ASN A 120 4.49 -8.28 -19.71
C ASN A 120 5.07 -9.13 -18.55
N PRO A 121 4.37 -9.29 -17.40
CA PRO A 121 4.90 -10.06 -16.29
C PRO A 121 5.12 -11.53 -16.69
N LEU A 122 6.18 -12.16 -16.16
CA LEU A 122 6.40 -13.61 -16.28
C LEU A 122 5.16 -14.40 -15.91
N GLU A 123 4.96 -15.55 -16.56
CA GLU A 123 3.73 -16.33 -16.46
C GLU A 123 3.35 -16.70 -15.01
N ASP A 124 4.32 -17.11 -14.20
CA ASP A 124 4.09 -17.44 -12.78
C ASP A 124 3.65 -16.21 -11.97
N PHE A 125 4.30 -15.05 -12.18
CA PHE A 125 3.93 -13.82 -11.51
C PHE A 125 2.59 -13.27 -12.01
N ARG A 126 2.32 -13.39 -13.31
CA ARG A 126 1.02 -13.07 -13.92
C ARG A 126 -0.11 -13.86 -13.25
N LYS A 127 0.04 -15.17 -13.07
CA LYS A 127 -0.96 -16.01 -12.39
C LYS A 127 -1.25 -15.50 -10.98
N LYS A 128 -0.21 -15.17 -10.21
CA LYS A 128 -0.34 -14.56 -8.86
C LYS A 128 -1.11 -13.23 -8.87
N LEU A 129 -0.81 -12.36 -9.83
CA LEU A 129 -1.52 -11.08 -9.99
C LEU A 129 -3.00 -11.29 -10.31
N LEU A 130 -3.33 -12.24 -11.19
CA LEU A 130 -4.72 -12.54 -11.56
C LEU A 130 -5.51 -13.17 -10.39
N LEU A 131 -4.89 -14.08 -9.62
CA LEU A 131 -5.49 -14.64 -8.41
C LEU A 131 -5.84 -13.56 -7.37
N ALA A 132 -5.06 -12.48 -7.32
CA ALA A 132 -5.32 -11.32 -6.47
C ALA A 132 -6.31 -10.29 -7.05
N GLY A 133 -7.12 -10.68 -8.06
CA GLY A 133 -8.10 -9.80 -8.70
C GLY A 133 -7.53 -8.89 -9.79
N GLY A 134 -6.36 -9.23 -10.33
CA GLY A 134 -5.75 -8.50 -11.43
C GLY A 134 -6.52 -8.58 -12.74
N VAL A 135 -6.52 -7.50 -13.50
CA VAL A 135 -7.15 -7.42 -14.82
C VAL A 135 -6.09 -7.33 -15.91
N SER A 136 -6.13 -8.26 -16.86
CA SER A 136 -5.22 -8.32 -18.00
C SER A 136 -5.80 -7.58 -19.20
N PHE A 137 -4.98 -6.80 -19.91
CA PHE A 137 -5.37 -6.16 -21.17
C PHE A 137 -4.19 -6.06 -22.14
N ILE A 138 -4.53 -5.94 -23.43
CA ILE A 138 -3.57 -5.66 -24.50
C ILE A 138 -3.66 -4.17 -24.79
N LEU A 139 -2.56 -3.44 -24.60
CA LEU A 139 -2.44 -2.09 -25.14
C LEU A 139 -2.16 -2.24 -26.64
N TYR A 140 -3.17 -1.99 -27.48
CA TYR A 140 -2.92 -1.73 -28.88
C TYR A 140 -2.29 -0.34 -28.97
N SER A 141 -1.00 -0.27 -29.30
CA SER A 141 -0.38 1.01 -29.65
C SER A 141 -1.00 1.47 -30.96
N TYR A 142 -1.94 2.41 -30.91
CA TYR A 142 -2.29 3.18 -32.10
C TYR A 142 -1.09 4.08 -32.41
N ARG A 143 -0.37 3.73 -33.48
CA ARG A 143 0.59 4.64 -34.08
C ARG A 143 -0.22 5.77 -34.71
N VAL A 144 -0.36 6.89 -34.00
CA VAL A 144 -0.78 8.13 -34.64
C VAL A 144 0.30 8.47 -35.65
N LYS A 145 0.06 8.21 -36.93
CA LYS A 145 0.84 8.87 -37.99
C LYS A 145 0.59 10.35 -37.80
N THR A 146 1.62 11.07 -37.37
CA THR A 146 1.62 12.53 -37.31
C THR A 146 1.11 13.08 -38.63
N GLY A 147 -0.10 13.62 -38.59
CA GLY A 147 -0.85 14.06 -39.76
C GLY A 147 -2.11 14.77 -39.29
N SER A 148 -1.90 15.98 -38.78
CA SER A 148 -2.89 17.04 -38.55
C SER A 148 -3.94 16.83 -37.45
N LYS A 149 -4.06 17.91 -36.66
CA LYS A 149 -5.06 18.16 -35.60
C LYS A 149 -6.45 17.64 -35.95
N ILE A 150 -7.18 17.14 -34.94
CA ILE A 150 -8.51 17.64 -34.55
C ILE A 150 -8.74 17.24 -33.07
N PHE A 151 -9.22 18.22 -32.30
CA PHE A 151 -9.77 18.05 -30.95
C PHE A 151 -11.25 17.66 -31.07
N ILE A 152 -11.67 16.58 -30.42
CA ILE A 152 -12.86 16.51 -29.53
C ILE A 152 -12.69 15.32 -28.58
#